data_AF-A0AAU6BMF5-F1
#
_entry.id   AF-A0AAU6BMF5-F1
#
_cell.length_a   1.000
_cell.length_b   1.000
_cell.length_c   1.000
_cell.angle_alpha   90.00
_cell.angle_beta   90.00
_cell.angle_gamma   90.00
#
_symmetry.space_group_name_H-M   'P 1'
#
loop_
_entity.id
_entity.type
_entity.pdbx_description
1 polymer ?
#
loop_
_entity_poly.entity_id
_entity_poly.type
_entity_poly.pdbx_seq_one_letter_code
_entity_poly.pdbx_strand_id
1 'polypeptide(L)'
;MSVQDDKRENQMVDRFNLEVSEDRKRSDTDAYLTVDGHRVAFELKSATSKGVSTVRDLGANHFAKWKNIHWIFGFYNTAGTRLLRSYYASPDDMAKWISDKAEYIQPDVELAEHASRGITEGTVISLLGEKEFYTKKDAQWIMKKQWSAARYTEEADLSVGKEARYSLDRMVGLMRERCHYVMSRGATLNNPHIPLTYIKNLAMITDEPAMNLRRLVRDYLEKASSTDDATA
;
A
#
# COMPACT_ATOMS: atom_id res chain seq x y z
N MET A 1 -9.81 -12.28 17.00
CA MET A 1 -9.55 -12.53 15.57
C MET A 1 -8.06 -12.47 15.24
N SER A 2 -7.31 -11.42 15.64
CA SER A 2 -5.87 -11.29 15.33
C SER A 2 -5.01 -12.50 15.71
N VAL A 3 -5.15 -13.05 16.92
CA VAL A 3 -4.35 -14.21 17.37
C VAL A 3 -4.51 -15.42 16.44
N GLN A 4 -5.67 -15.59 15.81
CA GLN A 4 -5.90 -16.68 14.87
C GLN A 4 -5.22 -16.39 13.53
N ASP A 5 -5.25 -15.14 13.07
CA ASP A 5 -4.58 -14.71 11.85
C ASP A 5 -3.05 -14.82 12.01
N ASP A 6 -2.50 -14.34 13.13
CA ASP A 6 -1.07 -14.42 13.47
C ASP A 6 -0.59 -15.88 13.51
N LYS A 7 -1.38 -16.80 14.09
CA LYS A 7 -1.05 -18.24 14.12
C LYS A 7 -1.01 -18.86 12.72
N ARG A 8 -1.92 -18.47 11.82
CA ARG A 8 -1.93 -18.98 10.45
C ARG A 8 -0.75 -18.44 9.66
N GLU A 9 -0.45 -17.16 9.82
CA GLU A 9 0.69 -16.53 9.18
C GLU A 9 2.03 -17.16 9.62
N ASN A 10 2.25 -17.34 10.93
CA ASN A 10 3.45 -18.00 11.45
C ASN A 10 3.57 -19.45 10.94
N GLN A 11 2.46 -20.20 10.89
CA GLN A 11 2.48 -21.55 10.31
C GLN A 11 2.87 -21.52 8.81
N MET A 12 2.46 -20.49 8.06
CA MET A 12 2.88 -20.33 6.67
C MET A 12 4.38 -19.99 6.58
N VAL A 13 4.88 -19.07 7.41
CA VAL A 13 6.31 -18.74 7.51
C VAL A 13 7.15 -20.00 7.75
N ASP A 14 6.80 -20.79 8.76
CA ASP A 14 7.52 -22.01 9.11
C ASP A 14 7.46 -23.04 7.97
N ARG A 15 6.27 -23.28 7.40
CA ARG A 15 6.06 -24.32 6.39
C ARG A 15 6.81 -24.02 5.08
N PHE A 16 7.04 -22.75 4.78
CA PHE A 16 7.73 -22.30 3.57
C PHE A 16 9.20 -21.90 3.81
N ASN A 17 9.71 -22.04 5.04
CA ASN A 17 11.05 -21.57 5.46
C ASN A 17 11.29 -20.11 5.06
N LEU A 18 10.35 -19.24 5.42
CA LEU A 18 10.45 -17.79 5.19
C LEU A 18 11.12 -17.10 6.39
N GLU A 19 11.66 -15.92 6.13
CA GLU A 19 12.28 -15.04 7.12
C GLU A 19 11.36 -13.86 7.44
N VAL A 20 11.28 -13.48 8.71
CA VAL A 20 10.53 -12.31 9.17
C VAL A 20 11.50 -11.34 9.83
N SER A 21 11.35 -10.04 9.57
CA SER A 21 12.19 -9.01 10.20
C SER A 21 11.94 -8.95 11.71
N GLU A 22 12.99 -8.83 12.53
CA GLU A 22 12.86 -8.76 13.99
C GLU A 22 12.04 -7.54 14.45
N ASP A 23 12.18 -6.41 13.73
CA ASP A 23 11.44 -5.17 14.00
C ASP A 23 10.12 -5.03 13.21
N ARG A 24 9.56 -6.14 12.69
CA ARG A 24 8.38 -6.08 11.80
C ARG A 24 7.20 -5.39 12.48
N LYS A 25 6.70 -4.31 11.87
CA LYS A 25 5.41 -3.70 12.21
C LYS A 25 4.29 -4.35 11.41
N ARG A 26 3.07 -4.25 11.91
CA ARG A 26 1.87 -4.87 11.29
C ARG A 26 1.60 -4.41 9.85
N SER A 27 2.13 -3.27 9.42
CA SER A 27 1.98 -2.72 8.06
C SER A 27 3.04 -3.18 7.07
N ASP A 28 4.08 -3.85 7.55
CA ASP A 28 5.28 -4.12 6.76
C ASP A 28 5.05 -5.32 5.83
N THR A 29 6.08 -5.72 5.09
CA THR A 29 6.08 -6.98 4.33
C THR A 29 5.99 -8.16 5.29
N ASP A 30 5.13 -9.14 4.98
CA ASP A 30 4.83 -10.23 5.91
C ASP A 30 6.06 -11.14 6.12
N ALA A 31 6.72 -11.51 5.03
CA ALA A 31 7.90 -12.37 5.08
C ALA A 31 8.83 -12.21 3.86
N TYR A 32 10.01 -12.81 3.92
CA TYR A 32 11.01 -12.80 2.87
C TYR A 32 11.50 -14.22 2.58
N LEU A 33 11.99 -14.44 1.35
CA LEU A 33 12.69 -15.65 0.97
C LEU A 33 13.98 -15.28 0.26
N THR A 34 15.09 -15.89 0.67
CA THR A 34 16.36 -15.77 -0.06
C THR A 34 16.55 -16.99 -0.96
N VAL A 35 16.61 -16.78 -2.28
CA VAL A 35 16.84 -17.81 -3.31
C VAL A 35 18.02 -17.37 -4.17
N ASP A 36 19.08 -18.17 -4.19
CA ASP A 36 20.27 -17.95 -5.04
C ASP A 36 20.82 -16.50 -4.95
N GLY A 37 20.94 -16.00 -3.71
CA GLY A 37 21.41 -14.63 -3.43
C GLY A 37 20.37 -13.53 -3.59
N HIS A 38 19.19 -13.82 -4.16
CA HIS A 38 18.10 -12.86 -4.32
C HIS A 38 17.14 -12.93 -3.14
N ARG A 39 16.94 -11.79 -2.48
CA ARG A 39 15.96 -11.65 -1.40
C ARG A 39 14.65 -11.11 -1.96
N VAL A 40 13.61 -11.93 -1.96
CA VAL A 40 12.28 -11.56 -2.45
C VAL A 40 11.28 -11.38 -1.31
N ALA A 41 10.36 -10.43 -1.49
CA ALA A 41 9.31 -10.10 -0.52
C ALA A 41 8.03 -10.90 -0.78
N PHE A 42 7.36 -11.30 0.30
CA PHE A 42 6.10 -12.03 0.27
C PHE A 42 5.00 -11.31 1.06
N GLU A 43 3.79 -11.28 0.48
CA GLU A 43 2.54 -11.09 1.22
C GLU A 43 1.86 -12.45 1.44
N LEU A 44 1.47 -12.70 2.68
CA LEU A 44 0.86 -13.94 3.12
C LEU A 44 -0.60 -13.69 3.43
N LYS A 45 -1.48 -14.47 2.81
CA LYS A 45 -2.90 -14.40 3.08
C LYS A 45 -3.49 -15.77 3.34
N SER A 46 -4.51 -15.82 4.19
CA SER A 46 -5.18 -17.07 4.54
C SER A 46 -6.69 -16.97 4.48
N ALA A 47 -7.35 -18.10 4.16
CA ALA A 47 -8.81 -18.20 4.10
C ALA A 47 -9.29 -19.62 4.45
N THR A 48 -10.58 -19.76 4.78
CA THR A 48 -11.22 -21.07 5.07
C THR A 48 -12.17 -21.56 3.99
N SER A 49 -12.71 -20.68 3.10
CA SER A 49 -13.69 -21.14 2.09
C SER A 49 -13.97 -20.22 0.89
N LYS A 50 -14.18 -18.91 1.06
CA LYS A 50 -14.86 -18.06 0.04
C LYS A 50 -13.97 -17.14 -0.80
N GLY A 51 -12.66 -17.20 -0.62
CA GLY A 51 -11.71 -16.24 -1.20
C GLY A 51 -10.92 -15.54 -0.11
N VAL A 52 -10.07 -14.60 -0.51
CA VAL A 52 -9.09 -13.99 0.39
C VAL A 52 -9.33 -12.49 0.47
N SER A 53 -9.57 -11.98 1.68
CA SER A 53 -9.60 -10.54 1.96
C SER A 53 -8.18 -9.96 1.89
N THR A 54 -8.05 -8.71 1.44
CA THR A 54 -6.74 -8.10 1.21
C THR A 54 -6.36 -7.11 2.31
N VAL A 55 -6.86 -5.87 2.24
CA VAL A 55 -6.59 -4.78 3.18
C VAL A 55 -7.78 -3.83 3.27
N ARG A 56 -7.90 -3.13 4.40
CA ARG A 56 -8.81 -1.98 4.51
C ARG A 56 -8.25 -0.81 3.72
N ASP A 57 -9.10 -0.11 2.98
CA ASP A 57 -8.74 1.08 2.20
C ASP A 57 -7.61 0.81 1.18
N LEU A 58 -7.87 -0.11 0.23
CA LEU A 58 -6.92 -0.42 -0.85
C LEU A 58 -6.73 0.80 -1.77
N GLY A 59 -5.50 1.25 -1.95
CA GLY A 59 -5.19 2.50 -2.67
C GLY A 59 -3.75 2.56 -3.19
N ALA A 60 -3.34 3.72 -3.71
CA ALA A 60 -2.07 3.91 -4.43
C ALA A 60 -0.83 3.34 -3.72
N ASN A 61 -0.69 3.57 -2.41
CA ASN A 61 0.44 3.04 -1.62
C ASN A 61 0.50 1.50 -1.63
N HIS A 62 -0.67 0.84 -1.61
CA HIS A 62 -0.74 -0.62 -1.66
C HIS A 62 -0.38 -1.13 -3.06
N PHE A 63 -0.84 -0.48 -4.12
CA PHE A 63 -0.46 -0.85 -5.48
C PHE A 63 1.05 -0.71 -5.71
N ALA A 64 1.66 0.35 -5.20
CA ALA A 64 3.10 0.53 -5.25
C ALA A 64 3.84 -0.56 -4.48
N LYS A 65 3.39 -0.91 -3.26
CA LYS A 65 3.95 -2.04 -2.48
C LYS A 65 3.81 -3.35 -3.25
N TRP A 66 2.62 -3.63 -3.79
CA TRP A 66 2.27 -4.95 -4.28
C TRP A 66 2.74 -5.27 -5.70
N LYS A 67 3.21 -4.25 -6.44
CA LYS A 67 3.66 -4.41 -7.83
C LYS A 67 4.77 -5.45 -7.99
N ASN A 68 5.69 -5.56 -7.01
CA ASN A 68 6.91 -6.35 -7.13
C ASN A 68 7.03 -7.45 -6.05
N ILE A 69 5.92 -7.86 -5.44
CA ILE A 69 5.94 -8.86 -4.37
C ILE A 69 5.34 -10.18 -4.83
N HIS A 70 5.79 -11.24 -4.19
CA HIS A 70 5.20 -12.57 -4.33
C HIS A 70 4.09 -12.76 -3.30
N TRP A 71 3.20 -13.71 -3.58
CA TRP A 71 2.06 -14.01 -2.72
C TRP A 71 1.98 -15.50 -2.41
N ILE A 72 1.59 -15.81 -1.17
CA ILE A 72 1.15 -17.14 -0.79
C ILE A 72 -0.26 -17.06 -0.22
N PHE A 73 -1.17 -17.85 -0.80
CA PHE A 73 -2.56 -17.98 -0.36
C PHE A 73 -2.76 -19.32 0.34
N GLY A 74 -2.80 -19.33 1.67
CA GLY A 74 -3.04 -20.52 2.49
C GLY A 74 -4.53 -20.81 2.70
N PHE A 75 -4.99 -22.02 2.35
CA PHE A 75 -6.37 -22.46 2.57
C PHE A 75 -6.44 -23.46 3.72
N TYR A 76 -7.15 -23.06 4.77
CA TYR A 76 -7.29 -23.81 6.00
C TYR A 76 -8.59 -24.60 6.03
N ASN A 77 -8.66 -25.60 6.90
CA ASN A 77 -9.94 -26.22 7.28
C ASN A 77 -10.91 -25.19 7.86
N THR A 78 -12.18 -25.56 7.99
CA THR A 78 -13.24 -24.67 8.52
C THR A 78 -12.94 -24.16 9.93
N ALA A 79 -12.23 -24.96 10.74
CA ALA A 79 -11.76 -24.56 12.07
C ALA A 79 -10.60 -23.53 12.03
N GLY A 80 -9.97 -23.32 10.87
CA GLY A 80 -8.85 -22.39 10.70
C GLY A 80 -7.55 -22.83 11.37
N THR A 81 -7.39 -24.12 11.67
CA THR A 81 -6.27 -24.67 12.46
C THR A 81 -5.28 -25.48 11.63
N ARG A 82 -5.72 -26.05 10.50
CA ARG A 82 -4.88 -26.89 9.64
C ARG A 82 -4.82 -26.31 8.23
N LEU A 83 -3.63 -25.93 7.78
CA LEU A 83 -3.36 -25.57 6.39
C LEU A 83 -3.48 -26.81 5.48
N LEU A 84 -4.47 -26.79 4.60
CA LEU A 84 -4.81 -27.91 3.71
C LEU A 84 -4.02 -27.84 2.41
N ARG A 85 -3.92 -26.66 1.81
CA ARG A 85 -3.20 -26.39 0.56
C ARG A 85 -2.82 -24.92 0.49
N SER A 86 -1.84 -24.60 -0.34
CA SER A 86 -1.45 -23.22 -0.62
C SER A 86 -1.40 -22.96 -2.12
N TYR A 87 -1.46 -21.70 -2.51
CA TYR A 87 -1.22 -21.27 -3.88
C TYR A 87 -0.16 -20.18 -3.88
N TYR A 88 0.73 -20.23 -4.86
CA TYR A 88 1.76 -19.23 -5.10
C TYR A 88 1.34 -18.35 -6.28
N ALA A 89 1.57 -17.03 -6.15
CA ALA A 89 1.53 -16.10 -7.27
C ALA A 89 2.81 -15.26 -7.29
N SER A 90 3.39 -15.15 -8.49
CA SER A 90 4.42 -14.19 -8.81
C SER A 90 3.84 -12.76 -8.97
N PRO A 91 4.70 -11.73 -9.04
CA PRO A 91 4.28 -10.38 -9.44
C PRO A 91 3.46 -10.37 -10.73
N ASP A 92 3.89 -11.09 -11.77
CA ASP A 92 3.18 -11.21 -13.05
C ASP A 92 1.78 -11.78 -12.87
N ASP A 93 1.65 -12.84 -12.06
CA ASP A 93 0.36 -13.48 -11.78
C ASP A 93 -0.62 -12.55 -11.07
N MET A 94 -0.15 -11.56 -10.32
CA MET A 94 -0.99 -10.60 -9.60
C MET A 94 -1.20 -9.29 -10.37
N ALA A 95 -0.40 -9.02 -11.40
CA ALA A 95 -0.38 -7.75 -12.12
C ALA A 95 -1.77 -7.36 -12.64
N LYS A 96 -2.49 -8.31 -13.26
CA LYS A 96 -3.83 -8.04 -13.78
C LYS A 96 -4.81 -7.67 -12.66
N TRP A 97 -4.89 -8.48 -11.59
CA TRP A 97 -5.81 -8.19 -10.50
C TRP A 97 -5.53 -6.83 -9.86
N ILE A 98 -4.25 -6.51 -9.63
CA ILE A 98 -3.82 -5.22 -9.08
C ILE A 98 -4.21 -4.07 -10.02
N SER A 99 -3.93 -4.19 -11.32
CA SER A 99 -4.28 -3.20 -12.33
C SER A 99 -5.79 -2.96 -12.39
N ASP A 100 -6.60 -4.01 -12.39
CA ASP A 100 -8.06 -3.89 -12.40
C ASP A 100 -8.58 -3.13 -11.16
N LYS A 101 -7.90 -3.26 -10.00
CA LYS A 101 -8.27 -2.50 -8.78
C LYS A 101 -7.78 -1.06 -8.83
N ALA A 102 -6.62 -0.81 -9.42
CA ALA A 102 -6.10 0.54 -9.63
C ALA A 102 -6.99 1.33 -10.60
N GLU A 103 -7.35 0.72 -11.73
CA GLU A 103 -8.27 1.30 -12.70
C GLU A 103 -9.64 1.60 -12.08
N TYR A 104 -10.16 0.69 -11.24
CA TYR A 104 -11.44 0.89 -10.56
C TYR A 104 -11.45 2.15 -9.69
N ILE A 105 -10.37 2.45 -8.96
CA ILE A 105 -10.32 3.65 -8.09
C ILE A 105 -9.83 4.90 -8.82
N GLN A 106 -9.35 4.78 -10.05
CA GLN A 106 -8.76 5.90 -10.79
C GLN A 106 -9.69 7.12 -10.91
N PRO A 107 -11.01 6.97 -11.16
CA PRO A 107 -11.90 8.13 -11.21
C PRO A 107 -11.92 8.95 -9.90
N ASP A 108 -11.82 8.29 -8.74
CA ASP A 108 -11.81 8.96 -7.45
C ASP A 108 -10.46 9.67 -7.19
N VAL A 109 -9.37 9.10 -7.69
CA VAL A 109 -8.03 9.72 -7.66
C VAL A 109 -8.01 10.98 -8.53
N GLU A 110 -8.52 10.90 -9.75
CA GLU A 110 -8.64 12.07 -10.64
C GLU A 110 -9.56 13.13 -10.03
N LEU A 111 -10.67 12.74 -9.42
CA LEU A 111 -11.57 13.67 -8.73
C LEU A 111 -10.87 14.40 -7.58
N ALA A 112 -10.04 13.70 -6.79
CA ALA A 112 -9.23 14.31 -5.74
C ALA A 112 -8.25 15.35 -6.29
N GLU A 113 -7.59 15.04 -7.41
CA GLU A 113 -6.66 15.95 -8.07
C GLU A 113 -7.39 17.19 -8.60
N HIS A 114 -8.49 17.00 -9.33
CA HIS A 114 -9.31 18.09 -9.87
C HIS A 114 -9.89 18.98 -8.77
N ALA A 115 -10.45 18.40 -7.71
CA ALA A 115 -11.01 19.16 -6.60
C ALA A 115 -9.93 19.99 -5.89
N SER A 116 -8.73 19.44 -5.72
CA SER A 116 -7.61 20.17 -5.11
C SER A 116 -7.23 21.40 -5.96
N ARG A 117 -7.13 21.26 -7.29
CA ARG A 117 -6.80 22.39 -8.19
C ARG A 117 -7.87 23.49 -8.17
N GLY A 118 -9.12 23.12 -7.89
CA GLY A 118 -10.25 24.06 -7.75
C GLY A 118 -10.17 25.00 -6.55
N ILE A 119 -9.27 24.76 -5.59
CA ILE A 119 -9.04 25.69 -4.47
C ILE A 119 -8.38 26.97 -4.99
N THR A 120 -8.95 28.12 -4.61
CA THR A 120 -8.48 29.45 -5.00
C THR A 120 -8.25 30.34 -3.78
N GLU A 121 -7.73 31.54 -4.00
CA GLU A 121 -7.61 32.60 -3.00
C GLU A 121 -8.94 32.88 -2.29
N GLY A 122 -10.05 32.94 -3.05
CA GLY A 122 -11.38 33.14 -2.49
C GLY A 122 -11.80 32.03 -1.52
N THR A 123 -11.36 30.79 -1.74
CA THR A 123 -11.58 29.69 -0.78
C THR A 123 -10.84 29.94 0.53
N VAL A 124 -9.57 30.37 0.47
CA VAL A 124 -8.77 30.68 1.66
C VAL A 124 -9.36 31.88 2.41
N ILE A 125 -9.69 32.95 1.70
CA ILE A 125 -10.28 34.17 2.28
C ILE A 125 -11.61 33.86 2.95
N SER A 126 -12.49 33.07 2.31
CA SER A 126 -13.79 32.72 2.90
C SER A 126 -13.68 31.88 4.19
N LEU A 127 -12.62 31.07 4.33
CA LEU A 127 -12.43 30.19 5.49
C LEU A 127 -11.60 30.84 6.62
N LEU A 128 -10.58 31.62 6.28
CA LEU A 128 -9.61 32.17 7.23
C LEU A 128 -9.66 33.69 7.36
N GLY A 129 -10.49 34.36 6.57
CA GLY A 129 -10.53 35.81 6.41
C GLY A 129 -9.41 36.34 5.51
N GLU A 130 -9.63 37.53 4.95
CA GLU A 130 -8.60 38.29 4.26
C GLU A 130 -7.61 38.87 5.28
N LYS A 131 -6.31 38.68 5.03
CA LYS A 131 -5.21 39.11 5.90
C LYS A 131 -4.03 39.55 5.05
N GLU A 132 -3.26 40.52 5.53
CA GLU A 132 -1.99 40.92 4.91
C GLU A 132 -0.98 39.75 4.87
N PHE A 133 -0.97 38.94 5.93
CA PHE A 133 -0.21 37.69 6.01
C PHE A 133 -0.91 36.71 6.94
N TYR A 134 -0.63 35.42 6.75
CA TYR A 134 -1.13 34.32 7.58
C TYR A 134 -0.04 33.82 8.52
N THR A 135 -0.47 33.20 9.62
CA THR A 135 0.41 32.75 10.70
C THR A 135 0.63 31.25 10.65
N LYS A 136 1.63 30.76 11.40
CA LYS A 136 1.82 29.31 11.65
C LYS A 136 0.55 28.65 12.21
N LYS A 137 -0.25 29.37 13.00
CA LYS A 137 -1.52 28.84 13.53
C LYS A 137 -2.55 28.61 12.42
N ASP A 138 -2.60 29.49 11.42
CA ASP A 138 -3.48 29.34 10.26
C ASP A 138 -3.05 28.14 9.41
N ALA A 139 -1.75 28.01 9.13
CA ALA A 139 -1.20 26.84 8.43
C ALA A 139 -1.46 25.53 9.20
N GLN A 140 -1.33 25.54 10.53
CA GLN A 140 -1.67 24.41 11.39
C GLN A 140 -3.16 24.10 11.42
N TRP A 141 -4.04 25.07 11.20
CA TRP A 141 -5.47 24.80 11.09
C TRP A 141 -5.77 23.93 9.84
N ILE A 142 -5.09 24.22 8.73
CA ILE A 142 -5.17 23.45 7.48
C ILE A 142 -4.47 22.08 7.63
N MET A 143 -3.17 22.10 7.92
CA MET A 143 -2.30 20.91 7.89
C MET A 143 -2.32 20.09 9.18
N LYS A 144 -2.95 20.59 10.25
CA LYS A 144 -3.10 19.92 11.55
C LYS A 144 -1.75 19.49 12.14
N LYS A 145 -1.58 18.20 12.41
CA LYS A 145 -0.31 17.60 12.88
C LYS A 145 0.40 16.80 11.78
N GLN A 146 0.07 17.06 10.51
CA GLN A 146 0.66 16.32 9.39
C GLN A 146 2.13 16.70 9.16
N TRP A 147 2.52 17.91 9.54
CA TRP A 147 3.88 18.39 9.44
C TRP A 147 4.59 18.46 10.80
N SER A 148 5.91 18.29 10.77
CA SER A 148 6.76 18.55 11.93
C SER A 148 6.77 20.05 12.27
N ALA A 149 7.17 20.38 13.49
CA ALA A 149 7.26 21.78 13.92
C ALA A 149 8.24 22.61 13.07
N ALA A 150 9.34 22.00 12.62
CA ALA A 150 10.35 22.59 11.74
C ALA A 150 9.79 22.83 10.34
N ARG A 151 9.11 21.84 9.76
CA ARG A 151 8.53 21.95 8.42
C ARG A 151 7.54 23.12 8.29
N TYR A 152 6.74 23.41 9.32
CA TYR A 152 5.91 24.61 9.29
C TYR A 152 6.75 25.88 9.08
N THR A 153 7.88 26.01 9.77
CA THR A 153 8.74 27.18 9.63
C THR A 153 9.42 27.22 8.26
N GLU A 154 9.82 26.07 7.71
CA GLU A 154 10.47 25.95 6.39
C GLU A 154 9.51 26.27 5.23
N GLU A 155 8.24 25.92 5.36
CA GLU A 155 7.21 26.08 4.33
C GLU A 155 6.59 27.48 4.31
N ALA A 156 6.97 28.34 5.26
CA ALA A 156 6.60 29.74 5.29
C ALA A 156 7.42 30.51 4.24
N ASP A 157 6.74 31.27 3.39
CA ASP A 157 7.34 31.99 2.26
C ASP A 157 7.58 33.48 2.54
N LEU A 158 7.10 33.98 3.68
CA LEU A 158 7.30 35.35 4.12
C LEU A 158 8.00 35.40 5.48
N SER A 159 8.65 36.53 5.74
CA SER A 159 9.20 36.86 7.05
C SER A 159 8.84 38.29 7.42
N VAL A 160 8.24 38.47 8.59
CA VAL A 160 7.94 39.79 9.17
C VAL A 160 8.71 39.90 10.48
N GLY A 161 9.77 40.71 10.47
CA GLY A 161 10.72 40.78 11.57
C GLY A 161 11.48 39.45 11.74
N LYS A 162 11.29 38.77 12.87
CA LYS A 162 11.90 37.46 13.16
C LYS A 162 10.93 36.29 13.03
N GLU A 163 9.69 36.55 12.61
CA GLU A 163 8.66 35.54 12.59
C GLU A 163 8.34 35.09 11.15
N ALA A 164 8.28 33.77 10.97
CA ALA A 164 7.81 33.15 9.75
C ALA A 164 6.32 33.43 9.54
N ARG A 165 5.97 33.76 8.30
CA ARG A 165 4.61 34.11 7.84
C ARG A 165 4.31 33.45 6.50
N TYR A 166 3.04 33.34 6.16
CA TYR A 166 2.60 32.77 4.90
C TYR A 166 1.87 33.83 4.09
N SER A 167 2.19 33.92 2.80
CA SER A 167 1.37 34.66 1.85
C SER A 167 0.02 33.97 1.62
N LEU A 168 -0.92 34.70 1.01
CA LEU A 168 -2.18 34.12 0.55
C LEU A 168 -1.95 32.98 -0.45
N ASP A 169 -1.03 33.16 -1.40
CA ASP A 169 -0.70 32.13 -2.41
C ASP A 169 -0.16 30.85 -1.76
N ARG A 170 0.75 30.98 -0.78
CA ARG A 170 1.25 29.81 -0.05
C ARG A 170 0.11 29.10 0.68
N MET A 171 -0.80 29.84 1.31
CA MET A 171 -1.97 29.26 1.98
C MET A 171 -2.92 28.54 1.02
N VAL A 172 -3.08 29.04 -0.22
CA VAL A 172 -3.79 28.30 -1.28
C VAL A 172 -3.08 26.97 -1.54
N GLY A 173 -1.75 26.99 -1.72
CA GLY A 173 -0.94 25.77 -1.87
C GLY A 173 -1.16 24.76 -0.74
N LEU A 174 -1.11 25.20 0.52
CA LEU A 174 -1.38 24.34 1.68
C LEU A 174 -2.78 23.72 1.65
N MET A 175 -3.79 24.51 1.28
CA MET A 175 -5.17 24.05 1.23
C MET A 175 -5.38 23.06 0.08
N ARG A 176 -4.70 23.23 -1.06
CA ARG A 176 -4.65 22.26 -2.16
C ARG A 176 -4.04 20.94 -1.69
N GLU A 177 -2.85 20.99 -1.09
CA GLU A 177 -2.17 19.81 -0.55
C GLU A 177 -3.05 19.07 0.45
N ARG A 178 -3.74 19.80 1.33
CA ARG A 178 -4.64 19.23 2.33
C ARG A 178 -5.88 18.60 1.71
N CYS A 179 -6.51 19.29 0.75
CA CYS A 179 -7.67 18.79 0.01
C CYS A 179 -7.32 17.48 -0.69
N HIS A 180 -6.23 17.48 -1.47
CA HIS A 180 -5.71 16.30 -2.14
C HIS A 180 -5.45 15.17 -1.14
N TYR A 181 -4.77 15.44 -0.01
CA TYR A 181 -4.50 14.43 1.02
C TYR A 181 -5.79 13.79 1.59
N VAL A 182 -6.79 14.61 1.96
CA VAL A 182 -8.02 14.10 2.56
C VAL A 182 -8.81 13.28 1.54
N MET A 183 -8.94 13.76 0.31
CA MET A 183 -9.68 13.06 -0.74
C MET A 183 -8.96 11.80 -1.20
N SER A 184 -7.64 11.82 -1.36
CA SER A 184 -6.83 10.64 -1.72
C SER A 184 -6.95 9.52 -0.70
N ARG A 185 -7.19 9.85 0.59
CA ARG A 185 -7.49 8.84 1.61
C ARG A 185 -8.87 8.21 1.48
N GLY A 186 -9.81 8.91 0.85
CA GLY A 186 -11.14 8.40 0.51
C GLY A 186 -11.18 7.67 -0.83
N ALA A 187 -10.26 7.98 -1.75
CA ALA A 187 -10.08 7.31 -3.05
C ALA A 187 -9.44 5.93 -2.86
N THR A 188 -10.17 5.04 -2.21
CA THR A 188 -9.73 3.68 -1.90
C THR A 188 -10.87 2.69 -2.04
N LEU A 189 -10.53 1.44 -2.33
CA LEU A 189 -11.50 0.34 -2.37
C LEU A 189 -11.49 -0.40 -1.03
N ASN A 190 -12.62 -0.44 -0.34
CA ASN A 190 -12.70 -1.07 0.97
C ASN A 190 -12.70 -2.60 0.85
N ASN A 191 -11.67 -3.25 1.41
CA ASN A 191 -11.54 -4.70 1.57
C ASN A 191 -11.96 -5.54 0.35
N PRO A 192 -11.38 -5.26 -0.83
CA PRO A 192 -11.66 -6.09 -2.00
C PRO A 192 -11.14 -7.49 -1.76
N HIS A 193 -11.96 -8.47 -2.14
CA HIS A 193 -11.59 -9.87 -2.05
C HIS A 193 -10.96 -10.33 -3.36
N ILE A 194 -9.93 -11.16 -3.27
CA ILE A 194 -9.43 -11.94 -4.40
C ILE A 194 -10.34 -13.17 -4.53
N PRO A 195 -11.08 -13.33 -5.65
CA PRO A 195 -12.00 -14.44 -5.82
C PRO A 195 -11.26 -15.78 -5.83
N LEU A 196 -11.90 -16.82 -5.27
CA LEU A 196 -11.33 -18.17 -5.29
C LEU A 196 -11.11 -18.69 -6.73
N THR A 197 -11.94 -18.26 -7.68
CA THR A 197 -11.78 -18.60 -9.11
C THR A 197 -10.47 -18.07 -9.68
N TYR A 198 -10.03 -16.88 -9.26
CA TYR A 198 -8.71 -16.33 -9.62
C TYR A 198 -7.60 -17.20 -9.03
N ILE A 199 -7.68 -17.47 -7.73
CA ILE A 199 -6.63 -18.19 -7.00
C ILE A 199 -6.46 -19.64 -7.48
N LYS A 200 -7.55 -20.30 -7.88
CA LYS A 200 -7.51 -21.69 -8.38
C LYS A 200 -6.71 -21.85 -9.68
N ASN A 201 -6.48 -20.77 -10.43
CA ASN A 201 -5.69 -20.80 -11.65
C ASN A 201 -4.18 -20.64 -11.38
N LEU A 202 -3.79 -20.36 -10.13
CA LEU A 202 -2.41 -20.19 -9.70
C LEU A 202 -1.72 -21.53 -9.41
N ALA A 203 -0.39 -21.51 -9.30
CA ALA A 203 0.41 -22.67 -8.95
C ALA A 203 0.05 -23.18 -7.54
N MET A 204 -0.53 -24.38 -7.47
CA MET A 204 -0.89 -25.01 -6.20
C MET A 204 0.32 -25.71 -5.58
N ILE A 205 0.51 -25.54 -4.27
CA ILE A 205 1.55 -26.20 -3.47
C ILE A 205 0.87 -27.03 -2.36
N THR A 206 1.04 -28.35 -2.43
CA THR A 206 0.52 -29.31 -1.44
C THR A 206 1.65 -29.96 -0.65
N ASP A 207 2.63 -30.49 -1.37
CA ASP A 207 3.73 -31.29 -0.85
C ASP A 207 5.06 -30.52 -0.96
N GLU A 208 6.04 -30.88 -0.12
CA GLU A 208 7.37 -30.24 -0.04
C GLU A 208 7.36 -28.70 -0.19
N PRO A 209 6.62 -27.96 0.65
CA PRO A 209 6.22 -26.59 0.33
C PRO A 209 7.38 -25.62 0.18
N ALA A 210 8.39 -25.71 1.03
CA ALA A 210 9.59 -24.88 0.96
C ALA A 210 10.40 -25.12 -0.33
N MET A 211 10.54 -26.38 -0.76
CA MET A 211 11.26 -26.72 -1.99
C MET A 211 10.50 -26.26 -3.23
N ASN A 212 9.19 -26.53 -3.27
CA ASN A 212 8.34 -26.10 -4.38
C ASN A 212 8.27 -24.58 -4.52
N LEU A 213 8.18 -23.85 -3.40
CA LEU A 213 8.21 -22.39 -3.43
C LEU A 213 9.53 -21.85 -3.99
N ARG A 214 10.68 -22.37 -3.52
CA ARG A 214 12.00 -21.96 -4.01
C ARG A 214 12.15 -22.21 -5.51
N ARG A 215 11.66 -23.35 -6.01
CA ARG A 215 11.64 -23.65 -7.45
C ARG A 215 10.79 -22.63 -8.22
N LEU A 216 9.54 -22.38 -7.80
CA LEU A 216 8.66 -21.42 -8.47
C LEU A 216 9.22 -20.00 -8.49
N VAL A 217 9.85 -19.57 -7.39
CA VAL A 217 10.52 -18.27 -7.32
C VAL A 217 11.72 -18.21 -8.26
N ARG A 218 12.53 -19.26 -8.31
CA ARG A 218 13.66 -19.35 -9.26
C ARG A 218 13.18 -19.27 -10.71
N ASP A 219 12.18 -20.07 -11.07
CA ASP A 219 11.60 -20.10 -12.41
C ASP A 219 11.11 -18.69 -12.83
N TYR A 220 10.51 -17.94 -11.90
CA TYR A 220 10.12 -16.55 -12.13
C TYR A 220 11.32 -15.63 -12.33
N LEU A 221 12.33 -15.69 -11.46
CA LEU A 221 13.50 -14.82 -11.52
C LEU A 221 14.30 -15.01 -12.82
N GLU A 222 14.47 -16.26 -13.27
CA GLU A 222 15.15 -16.58 -14.53
C GLU A 222 14.39 -16.03 -15.75
N LYS A 223 13.06 -16.12 -15.73
CA LYS A 223 12.22 -15.54 -16.79
C LYS A 223 12.28 -14.01 -16.79
N ALA A 224 12.24 -13.39 -15.61
CA ALA A 224 12.29 -11.94 -15.46
C ALA A 224 13.63 -11.37 -15.99
N SER A 225 14.76 -11.96 -15.59
CA SER A 225 16.08 -11.51 -16.07
C SER A 225 16.23 -11.66 -17.58
N SER A 226 15.71 -12.75 -18.16
CA SER A 226 15.75 -12.98 -19.61
C SER A 226 14.92 -11.96 -20.41
N THR A 227 13.89 -11.37 -19.79
CA THR A 227 13.03 -10.37 -20.42
C THR A 227 13.66 -8.98 -20.35
N ASP A 228 14.33 -8.67 -19.24
CA ASP A 228 15.06 -7.42 -19.06
C ASP A 228 16.26 -7.34 -20.03
N ASP A 229 17.02 -8.43 -20.19
CA ASP A 229 18.13 -8.51 -21.16
C ASP A 229 17.67 -8.39 -22.62
N ALA A 230 16.44 -8.80 -22.94
CA ALA A 230 15.88 -8.72 -24.29
C ALA A 230 15.28 -7.34 -24.63
N THR A 231 15.07 -6.49 -23.63
CA THR A 231 14.45 -5.16 -23.77
C THR A 231 15.43 -4.01 -23.51
N ALA A 232 16.66 -4.30 -23.10
CA ALA A 232 17.79 -3.37 -22.96
C ALA A 232 18.55 -3.17 -24.29
#